data_AF-A0A8D6XSZ2-F1
#
_entry.id   AF-A0A8D6XSZ2-F1
#
_cell.length_a   1.000
_cell.length_b   1.000
_cell.length_c   1.000
_cell.angle_alpha   90.00
_cell.angle_beta   90.00
_cell.angle_gamma   90.00
#
_symmetry.space_group_name_H-M   'P 1'
#
loop_
_entity.id
_entity.type
_entity.pdbx_description
1 polymer ?
#
loop_
_entity_poly.entity_id
_entity_poly.type
_entity_poly.pdbx_seq_one_letter_code
_entity_poly.pdbx_strand_id
1 'polypeptide(L)'
;MTWRVVHVSQSEKMRLKLDNLLVQKMGQEFTVPLSDISIIVAEGGDTVVTLRLLSALSKYNIALVVCDNEHLPTGIYHSQNGHFRAYKRLKEQLDWSQKQKDKAWQIVTYYKINNQEDVLAMFEKSLDNIRLLSDYKEQIEPGEIEQIERDMLPRSTLMSSLVNNLSE
;
A
#
# COMPACT_ATOMS: atom_id res chain seq x y z
N MET A 1 -5.64 -10.11 16.59
CA MET A 1 -5.09 -9.04 15.75
C MET A 1 -3.70 -9.48 15.32
N THR A 2 -3.48 -9.63 14.03
CA THR A 2 -2.14 -9.86 13.44
C THR A 2 -1.45 -8.50 13.30
N TRP A 3 -0.15 -8.41 13.54
CA TRP A 3 0.54 -7.11 13.58
C TRP A 3 1.99 -7.16 13.07
N ARG A 4 2.60 -8.34 12.99
CA ARG A 4 4.01 -8.46 12.60
C ARG A 4 4.17 -8.37 11.09
N VAL A 5 5.11 -7.52 10.68
CA VAL A 5 5.70 -7.57 9.35
C VAL A 5 6.99 -8.38 9.46
N VAL A 6 7.07 -9.49 8.72
CA VAL A 6 8.26 -10.34 8.69
C VAL A 6 9.02 -10.06 7.41
N HIS A 7 10.18 -9.41 7.53
CA HIS A 7 11.11 -9.24 6.41
C HIS A 7 12.05 -10.44 6.35
N VAL A 8 12.07 -11.11 5.20
CA VAL A 8 12.91 -12.27 4.92
C VAL A 8 13.88 -11.88 3.81
N SER A 9 15.09 -11.50 4.22
CA SER A 9 16.21 -11.29 3.29
C SER A 9 16.99 -12.57 3.10
N GLN A 10 17.23 -12.96 1.85
CA GLN A 10 18.11 -14.06 1.43
C GLN A 10 17.84 -15.37 2.22
N SER A 11 16.82 -16.11 1.80
CA SER A 11 16.50 -17.42 2.35
C SER A 11 16.64 -18.52 1.30
N GLU A 12 16.92 -19.75 1.72
CA GLU A 12 16.89 -20.89 0.80
C GLU A 12 15.45 -21.33 0.54
N LYS A 13 14.60 -21.31 1.59
CA LYS A 13 13.27 -21.88 1.52
C LYS A 13 12.31 -21.32 2.57
N MET A 14 11.09 -21.05 2.14
CA MET A 14 9.95 -20.77 3.03
C MET A 14 8.89 -21.87 2.88
N ARG A 15 8.54 -22.50 4.01
CA ARG A 15 7.50 -23.55 4.06
C ARG A 15 6.61 -23.44 5.29
N LEU A 16 5.46 -24.10 5.22
CA LEU A 16 4.58 -24.27 6.37
C LEU A 16 5.07 -25.41 7.28
N LYS A 17 5.13 -25.18 8.59
CA LYS A 17 5.40 -26.22 9.61
C LYS A 17 4.50 -25.96 10.82
N LEU A 18 3.53 -26.83 11.07
CA LEU A 18 2.62 -26.75 12.23
C LEU A 18 2.02 -25.34 12.44
N ASP A 19 1.37 -24.76 11.42
CA ASP A 19 0.83 -23.39 11.45
C ASP A 19 1.84 -22.26 11.71
N ASN A 20 3.13 -22.55 11.51
CA ASN A 20 4.21 -21.57 11.51
C ASN A 20 4.76 -21.38 10.09
N LEU A 21 5.14 -20.14 9.78
CA LEU A 21 6.12 -19.85 8.74
C LEU A 21 7.47 -20.39 9.21
N LEU A 22 8.05 -21.31 8.43
CA LEU A 22 9.41 -21.76 8.61
C LEU A 22 10.28 -21.15 7.51
N VAL A 23 11.31 -20.42 7.91
CA VAL A 23 12.33 -19.85 7.03
C VAL A 23 13.64 -20.63 7.22
N GLN A 24 14.18 -21.16 6.13
CA GLN A 24 15.52 -21.74 6.10
C GLN A 24 16.49 -20.69 5.56
N LYS A 25 17.49 -20.34 6.36
CA LYS A 25 18.52 -19.38 6.00
C LYS A 25 19.87 -19.79 6.60
N MET A 26 20.89 -19.92 5.76
CA MET A 26 22.25 -20.28 6.13
C MET A 26 22.33 -21.58 6.94
N GLY A 27 21.51 -22.57 6.58
CA GLY A 27 21.42 -23.85 7.30
C GLY A 27 20.69 -23.77 8.65
N GLN A 28 20.15 -22.62 9.04
CA GLN A 28 19.36 -22.44 10.25
C GLN A 28 17.85 -22.40 9.93
N GLU A 29 17.03 -22.83 10.89
CA GLU A 29 15.57 -22.82 10.82
C GLU A 29 15.00 -21.77 11.78
N PHE A 30 14.25 -20.80 11.23
CA PHE A 30 13.51 -19.80 11.99
C PHE A 30 12.01 -20.07 11.87
N THR A 31 11.27 -19.97 12.97
CA THR A 31 9.81 -20.17 12.98
C THR A 31 9.08 -18.95 13.50
N VAL A 32 7.99 -18.60 12.84
CA VAL A 32 7.08 -17.54 13.27
C VAL A 32 5.63 -18.05 13.13
N PRO A 33 4.79 -17.97 14.18
CA PRO A 33 3.38 -18.35 14.09
C PRO A 33 2.65 -17.52 13.04
N LEU A 34 1.89 -18.17 12.16
CA LEU A 34 1.13 -17.44 11.13
C LEU A 34 0.07 -16.50 11.74
N SER A 35 -0.46 -16.83 12.91
CA SER A 35 -1.43 -16.01 13.65
C SER A 35 -0.92 -14.62 14.04
N ASP A 36 0.40 -14.40 14.03
CA ASP A 36 1.02 -13.15 14.46
C ASP A 36 1.38 -12.24 13.28
N ILE A 37 1.41 -12.80 12.06
CA ILE A 37 1.93 -12.16 10.86
C ILE A 37 0.79 -11.47 10.10
N SER A 38 1.00 -10.24 9.65
CA SER A 38 0.12 -9.54 8.71
C SER A 38 0.71 -9.51 7.30
N ILE A 39 2.03 -9.29 7.20
CA ILE A 39 2.74 -9.13 5.94
C ILE A 39 4.08 -9.88 6.02
N ILE A 40 4.45 -10.55 4.94
CA ILE A 40 5.80 -11.08 4.71
C ILE A 40 6.38 -10.29 3.54
N VAL A 41 7.58 -9.74 3.72
CA VAL A 41 8.35 -9.13 2.63
C VAL A 41 9.49 -10.09 2.32
N ALA A 42 9.43 -10.75 1.16
CA ALA A 42 10.41 -11.73 0.73
C ALA A 42 11.34 -11.13 -0.31
N GLU A 43 12.63 -11.22 -0.02
CA GLU A 43 13.70 -10.64 -0.80
C GLU A 43 14.78 -11.70 -1.03
N GLY A 44 15.16 -11.92 -2.28
CA GLY A 44 16.21 -12.88 -2.66
C GLY A 44 15.78 -13.79 -3.82
N GLY A 45 16.59 -13.81 -4.88
CA GLY A 45 16.28 -14.45 -6.15
C GLY A 45 16.11 -15.98 -6.09
N ASP A 46 16.72 -16.65 -5.12
CA ASP A 46 16.73 -18.13 -5.03
C ASP A 46 15.78 -18.70 -3.96
N THR A 47 14.94 -17.88 -3.31
CA THR A 47 14.04 -18.35 -2.25
C THR A 47 12.93 -19.24 -2.82
N VAL A 48 12.86 -20.50 -2.37
CA VAL A 48 11.77 -21.41 -2.75
C VAL A 48 10.57 -21.25 -1.82
N VAL A 49 9.39 -20.92 -2.38
CA VAL A 49 8.12 -20.85 -1.65
C VAL A 49 7.22 -22.02 -2.01
N THR A 50 6.73 -22.75 -1.01
CA THR A 50 5.81 -23.88 -1.25
C THR A 50 4.36 -23.43 -1.44
N LEU A 51 3.63 -24.09 -2.35
CA LEU A 51 2.18 -23.84 -2.55
C LEU A 51 1.36 -24.02 -1.27
N ARG A 52 1.74 -24.98 -0.42
CA ARG A 52 1.08 -25.21 0.87
C ARG A 52 1.22 -24.00 1.81
N LEU A 53 2.38 -23.34 1.81
CA LEU A 53 2.56 -22.10 2.54
C LEU A 53 1.67 -21.00 1.96
N LEU A 54 1.69 -20.76 0.64
CA LEU A 54 0.83 -19.75 -0.01
C LEU A 54 -0.66 -19.94 0.34
N SER A 55 -1.14 -21.18 0.28
CA SER A 55 -2.51 -21.52 0.68
C SER A 55 -2.79 -21.18 2.16
N ALA A 56 -1.85 -21.46 3.06
CA ALA A 56 -1.99 -21.09 4.46
C ALA A 56 -1.97 -19.57 4.65
N LEU A 57 -1.05 -18.84 4.01
CA LEU A 57 -1.01 -17.38 4.05
C LEU A 57 -2.37 -16.77 3.66
N SER A 58 -2.99 -17.28 2.60
CA SER A 58 -4.32 -16.86 2.17
C SER A 58 -5.41 -17.08 3.23
N LYS A 59 -5.39 -18.22 3.94
CA LYS A 59 -6.34 -18.53 5.03
C LYS A 59 -6.14 -17.65 6.26
N TYR A 60 -4.89 -17.31 6.59
CA TYR A 60 -4.54 -16.41 7.68
C TYR A 60 -4.62 -14.93 7.27
N ASN A 61 -5.03 -14.63 6.03
CA ASN A 61 -5.10 -13.28 5.47
C ASN A 61 -3.76 -12.53 5.52
N ILE A 62 -2.65 -13.25 5.27
CA ILE A 62 -1.28 -12.73 5.23
C ILE A 62 -0.94 -12.34 3.80
N ALA A 63 -0.45 -11.11 3.61
CA ALA A 63 0.09 -10.67 2.33
C ALA A 63 1.56 -11.10 2.20
N LEU A 64 1.97 -11.57 1.03
CA LEU A 64 3.37 -11.82 0.68
C LEU A 64 3.78 -10.84 -0.41
N VAL A 65 4.68 -9.92 -0.07
CA VAL A 65 5.33 -9.00 -1.00
C VAL A 65 6.59 -9.68 -1.52
N VAL A 66 6.75 -9.72 -2.84
CA VAL A 66 7.93 -10.26 -3.52
C VAL A 66 8.74 -9.10 -4.06
N CYS A 67 10.03 -9.08 -3.74
CA CYS A 67 10.97 -8.08 -4.25
C CYS A 67 11.86 -8.67 -5.35
N ASP A 68 12.32 -7.82 -6.27
CA ASP A 68 13.36 -8.18 -7.24
C ASP A 68 14.77 -8.09 -6.65
N ASN A 69 15.78 -8.19 -7.53
CA ASN A 69 17.19 -8.12 -7.18
C ASN A 69 17.65 -6.70 -6.80
N GLU A 70 16.85 -5.66 -7.06
CA GLU A 70 17.09 -4.28 -6.62
C GLU A 70 16.42 -4.00 -5.27
N HIS A 71 15.87 -5.04 -4.65
CA HIS A 71 15.12 -4.97 -3.39
C HIS A 71 13.81 -4.16 -3.51
N LEU A 72 13.30 -4.00 -4.73
CA LEU A 72 12.06 -3.29 -5.01
C LEU A 72 10.87 -4.26 -5.09
N PRO A 73 9.72 -3.94 -4.46
CA PRO A 73 8.52 -4.75 -4.59
C PRO A 73 8.05 -4.86 -6.04
N THR A 74 7.98 -6.08 -6.57
CA THR A 74 7.51 -6.37 -7.95
C THR A 74 6.18 -7.09 -8.00
N GLY A 75 5.77 -7.72 -6.90
CA GLY A 75 4.51 -8.45 -6.84
C GLY A 75 3.97 -8.58 -5.43
N ILE A 76 2.66 -8.75 -5.33
CA ILE A 76 1.99 -9.04 -4.06
C ILE A 76 1.07 -10.24 -4.26
N TYR A 77 1.30 -11.28 -3.47
CA TYR A 77 0.33 -12.34 -3.27
C TYR A 77 -0.56 -11.98 -2.08
N HIS A 78 -1.88 -11.96 -2.32
CA HIS A 78 -2.86 -11.62 -1.30
C HIS A 78 -4.06 -12.56 -1.32
N SER A 79 -4.70 -12.72 -0.17
CA SER A 79 -5.92 -13.52 -0.05
C SER A 79 -7.07 -12.88 -0.81
N GLN A 80 -7.78 -13.65 -1.63
CA GLN A 80 -8.97 -13.19 -2.32
C GLN A 80 -10.23 -13.30 -1.45
N ASN A 81 -10.22 -14.20 -0.46
CA ASN A 81 -11.38 -14.55 0.37
C ASN A 81 -11.01 -14.65 1.86
N GLY A 82 -10.21 -13.69 2.35
CA GLY A 82 -9.70 -13.70 3.73
C GLY A 82 -10.77 -13.42 4.80
N HIS A 83 -12.01 -13.10 4.41
CA HIS A 83 -13.09 -12.79 5.32
C HIS A 83 -14.42 -13.37 4.83
N PHE A 84 -15.25 -13.90 5.72
CA PHE A 84 -16.54 -14.51 5.38
C PHE A 84 -17.52 -13.55 4.68
N ARG A 85 -17.32 -12.24 4.84
CA ARG A 85 -18.10 -11.19 4.14
C ARG A 85 -17.44 -10.63 2.89
N ALA A 86 -16.27 -11.13 2.47
CA ALA A 86 -15.52 -10.59 1.33
C ALA A 86 -16.41 -10.48 0.08
N TYR A 87 -17.12 -11.56 -0.26
CA TYR A 87 -18.08 -11.56 -1.37
C TYR A 87 -19.19 -10.52 -1.22
N LYS A 88 -19.81 -10.42 -0.02
CA LYS A 88 -20.86 -9.44 0.24
C LYS A 88 -20.35 -8.00 0.06
N ARG A 89 -19.15 -7.70 0.57
CA ARG A 89 -18.51 -6.39 0.43
C ARG A 89 -18.17 -6.08 -1.02
N LEU A 90 -17.63 -7.06 -1.75
CA LEU A 90 -17.34 -6.90 -3.17
C LEU A 90 -18.62 -6.61 -3.96
N LYS A 91 -19.69 -7.34 -3.67
CA LYS A 91 -21.00 -7.08 -4.28
C LYS A 91 -21.52 -5.68 -3.95
N GLU A 92 -21.45 -5.27 -2.68
CA GLU A 92 -21.79 -3.90 -2.26
C GLU A 92 -20.99 -2.84 -3.03
N GLN A 93 -19.70 -3.07 -3.29
CA GLN A 93 -18.85 -2.17 -4.08
C GLN A 93 -19.23 -2.14 -5.57
N LEU A 94 -19.56 -3.30 -6.15
CA LEU A 94 -20.02 -3.39 -7.55
C LEU A 94 -21.36 -2.65 -7.74
N ASP A 95 -22.23 -2.71 -6.74
CA ASP A 95 -23.55 -2.08 -6.74
C ASP A 95 -23.50 -0.58 -6.41
N TRP A 96 -22.31 0.03 -6.25
CA TRP A 96 -22.20 1.48 -6.01
C TRP A 96 -22.72 2.28 -7.20
N SER A 97 -23.66 3.18 -6.90
CA SER A 97 -24.10 4.21 -7.82
C SER A 97 -22.96 5.16 -8.18
N GLN A 98 -23.05 5.80 -9.35
CA GLN A 98 -22.06 6.78 -9.78
C GLN A 98 -21.90 7.91 -8.76
N LYS A 99 -23.02 8.43 -8.22
CA LYS A 99 -23.04 9.45 -7.16
C LYS A 99 -22.25 9.04 -5.90
N GLN A 100 -22.27 7.76 -5.52
CA GLN A 100 -21.48 7.27 -4.38
C GLN A 100 -19.99 7.23 -4.70
N LYS A 101 -19.63 6.81 -5.92
CA LYS A 101 -18.24 6.81 -6.40
C LYS A 101 -17.69 8.23 -6.46
N ASP A 102 -18.44 9.16 -7.04
CA ASP A 102 -18.06 10.56 -7.18
C ASP A 102 -17.85 11.22 -5.81
N LYS A 103 -18.76 10.96 -4.86
CA LYS A 103 -18.63 11.47 -3.49
C LYS A 103 -17.44 10.86 -2.75
N ALA A 104 -17.19 9.56 -2.91
CA ALA A 104 -16.03 8.91 -2.29
C ALA A 104 -14.72 9.47 -2.85
N TRP A 105 -14.65 9.67 -4.16
CA TRP A 105 -13.52 10.31 -4.83
C TRP A 105 -13.33 11.74 -4.31
N GLN A 106 -14.39 12.56 -4.26
CA GLN A 106 -14.34 13.95 -3.77
C GLN A 106 -13.70 14.03 -2.38
N ILE A 107 -14.13 13.15 -1.45
CA ILE A 107 -13.61 13.11 -0.08
C ILE A 107 -12.12 12.75 -0.08
N VAL A 108 -11.72 11.69 -0.78
CA VAL A 108 -10.32 11.24 -0.81
C VAL A 108 -9.43 12.32 -1.41
N THR A 109 -9.88 12.95 -2.48
CA THR A 109 -9.17 14.00 -3.21
C THR A 109 -9.04 15.27 -2.36
N TYR A 110 -10.11 15.68 -1.69
CA TYR A 110 -10.09 16.81 -0.76
C TYR A 110 -9.03 16.63 0.33
N TYR A 111 -9.04 15.49 1.01
CA TYR A 111 -8.06 15.23 2.08
C TYR A 111 -6.64 15.03 1.56
N LYS A 112 -6.47 14.52 0.33
CA LYS A 112 -5.16 14.47 -0.32
C LYS A 112 -4.59 15.89 -0.50
N ILE A 113 -5.36 16.82 -1.05
CA ILE A 113 -4.92 18.21 -1.24
C ILE A 113 -4.67 18.88 0.12
N ASN A 114 -5.58 18.70 1.08
CA ASN A 114 -5.42 19.27 2.40
C ASN A 114 -4.11 18.81 3.07
N ASN A 115 -3.79 17.52 2.98
CA ASN A 115 -2.53 17.00 3.52
C ASN A 115 -1.31 17.53 2.77
N GLN A 116 -1.42 17.81 1.46
CA GLN A 116 -0.34 18.42 0.68
C GLN A 116 -0.09 19.87 1.10
N GLU A 117 -1.15 20.64 1.35
CA GLU A 117 -1.06 21.99 1.93
C GLU A 117 -0.38 21.95 3.30
N ASP A 118 -0.83 21.05 4.19
CA ASP A 118 -0.28 20.91 5.53
C ASP A 118 1.23 20.60 5.49
N VAL A 119 1.66 19.70 4.60
CA VAL A 119 3.08 19.37 4.41
C VAL A 119 3.86 20.58 3.88
N LEU A 120 3.34 21.30 2.88
CA LEU A 120 4.02 22.49 2.35
C LEU A 120 4.14 23.60 3.41
N ALA A 121 3.10 23.82 4.20
CA ALA A 121 3.09 24.77 5.30
C ALA A 121 4.08 24.37 6.39
N MET A 122 4.13 23.08 6.74
CA MET A 122 5.06 22.53 7.73
C MET A 122 6.52 22.73 7.35
N PHE A 123 6.85 22.67 6.05
CA PHE A 123 8.21 22.89 5.54
C PHE A 123 8.45 24.33 5.07
N GLU A 124 7.60 25.29 5.45
CA GLU A 124 7.69 26.72 5.13
C GLU A 124 7.91 26.98 3.63
N LYS A 125 7.26 26.17 2.79
CA LYS A 125 7.37 26.26 1.32
C LYS A 125 6.52 27.40 0.77
N SER A 126 6.67 27.66 -0.53
CA SER A 126 6.03 28.78 -1.24
C SER A 126 4.56 28.98 -0.87
N LEU A 127 4.23 30.17 -0.34
CA LEU A 127 2.87 30.59 -0.04
C LEU A 127 1.97 30.56 -1.29
N ASP A 128 2.54 30.82 -2.47
CA ASP A 128 1.80 30.80 -3.74
C ASP A 128 1.33 29.39 -4.08
N ASN A 129 2.18 28.37 -3.83
CA ASN A 129 1.80 26.98 -4.04
C ASN A 129 0.73 26.52 -3.04
N ILE A 130 0.82 26.97 -1.79
CA ILE A 130 -0.18 26.66 -0.75
C ILE A 130 -1.54 27.28 -1.11
N ARG A 131 -1.54 28.56 -1.53
CA ARG A 131 -2.75 29.25 -1.99
C ARG A 131 -3.38 28.56 -3.20
N LEU A 132 -2.55 28.20 -4.19
CA LEU A 132 -3.02 27.48 -5.37
C LEU A 132 -3.71 26.15 -5.02
N LEU A 133 -3.14 25.38 -4.08
CA LEU A 133 -3.79 24.16 -3.58
C LEU A 133 -5.12 24.46 -2.87
N SER A 134 -5.18 25.52 -2.07
CA SER A 134 -6.41 25.94 -1.40
C SER A 134 -7.51 26.28 -2.40
N ASP A 135 -7.17 26.98 -3.49
CA ASP A 135 -8.11 27.31 -4.55
C ASP A 135 -8.63 26.03 -5.24
N TYR A 136 -7.77 25.04 -5.50
CA TYR A 136 -8.19 23.75 -6.05
C TYR A 136 -9.09 22.98 -5.08
N LYS A 137 -8.79 23.03 -3.77
CA LYS A 137 -9.56 22.34 -2.74
C LYS A 137 -11.00 22.87 -2.66
N GLU A 138 -11.20 24.16 -2.83
CA GLU A 138 -12.53 24.79 -2.84
C GLU A 138 -13.34 24.46 -4.09
N GLN A 139 -12.68 24.12 -5.21
CA GLN A 139 -13.31 23.81 -6.49
C GLN A 139 -13.66 22.33 -6.67
N ILE A 140 -13.41 21.47 -5.67
CA ILE A 140 -13.67 20.04 -5.81
C ILE A 140 -15.16 19.73 -5.76
N GLU A 141 -15.75 19.47 -6.92
CA GLU A 141 -17.13 19.04 -7.07
C GLU A 141 -17.26 17.54 -7.42
N PRO A 142 -18.35 16.86 -7.02
CA PRO A 142 -18.56 15.45 -7.36
C PRO A 142 -18.72 15.26 -8.88
N GLY A 143 -17.85 14.43 -9.47
CA GLY A 143 -17.94 14.02 -10.88
C GLY A 143 -16.97 14.74 -11.82
N GLU A 144 -16.21 15.74 -11.34
CA GLU A 144 -15.18 16.45 -12.14
C GLU A 144 -13.79 15.82 -11.98
N ILE A 145 -13.69 14.51 -12.22
CA ILE A 145 -12.45 13.75 -12.01
C ILE A 145 -11.33 14.20 -12.96
N GLU A 146 -11.65 14.38 -14.24
CA GLU A 146 -10.65 14.63 -15.29
C GLU A 146 -10.07 16.04 -15.27
N GLN A 147 -10.87 17.04 -14.90
CA GLN A 147 -10.45 18.44 -14.91
C GLN A 147 -9.54 18.73 -13.72
N ILE A 148 -9.93 18.27 -12.53
CA ILE A 148 -9.16 18.49 -11.31
C ILE A 148 -7.87 17.66 -11.31
N GLU A 149 -7.87 16.40 -11.77
CA GLU A 149 -6.62 15.61 -11.83
C GLU A 149 -5.60 16.15 -12.83
N ARG A 150 -6.07 16.84 -13.88
CA ARG A 150 -5.22 17.51 -14.87
C ARG A 150 -4.69 18.86 -14.38
N ASP A 151 -5.53 19.60 -13.65
CA ASP A 151 -5.22 20.95 -13.18
C ASP A 151 -4.50 20.96 -11.83
N MET A 152 -4.64 19.91 -11.02
CA MET A 152 -3.84 19.73 -9.80
C MET A 152 -2.35 19.86 -10.11
N LEU A 153 -1.62 20.54 -9.22
CA LEU A 153 -0.16 20.58 -9.29
C LEU A 153 0.36 19.18 -9.57
N PRO A 154 1.10 18.99 -10.69
CA PRO A 154 1.65 17.69 -11.02
C PRO A 154 2.39 17.17 -9.80
N ARG A 155 2.21 15.89 -9.48
CA ARG A 155 2.92 15.27 -8.35
C ARG A 155 4.43 15.55 -8.40
N SER A 156 4.98 15.74 -9.60
CA SER A 156 6.36 16.17 -9.85
C SER A 156 6.68 17.59 -9.36
N THR A 157 5.77 18.56 -9.48
CA THR A 157 5.97 19.94 -9.02
C THR A 157 5.90 20.05 -7.49
N LEU A 158 5.02 19.29 -6.84
CA LEU A 158 5.00 19.18 -5.38
C LEU A 158 6.29 18.53 -4.87
N MET A 159 6.69 17.42 -5.49
CA MET A 159 7.92 16.72 -5.13
C MET A 159 9.17 17.57 -5.36
N SER A 160 9.27 18.32 -6.45
CA SER A 160 10.41 19.22 -6.67
C SER A 160 10.46 20.35 -5.63
N SER A 161 9.32 20.93 -5.27
CA SER A 161 9.27 21.97 -4.22
C SER A 161 9.72 21.46 -2.83
N LEU A 162 9.47 20.18 -2.54
CA LEU A 162 9.91 19.54 -1.30
C LEU A 162 11.38 19.11 -1.35
N VAL A 163 11.81 18.49 -2.46
CA VAL A 163 13.14 17.87 -2.61
C VAL A 163 14.26 18.89 -2.83
N ASN A 164 13.99 20.04 -3.44
CA ASN A 164 15.01 21.03 -3.80
C ASN A 164 15.78 21.67 -2.62
N ASN A 165 15.44 21.35 -1.36
CA ASN A 165 16.16 21.82 -0.16
C ASN A 165 16.79 20.69 0.68
N LEU A 166 16.89 19.46 0.17
CA LEU A 166 17.62 18.38 0.87
C LEU A 166 19.12 18.33 0.50
N SER A 167 19.62 19.37 -0.17
CA SER A 167 21.02 19.50 -0.62
C SER A 167 21.73 20.75 -0.09
N GLU A 168 21.39 21.19 1.13
CA GLU A 168 22.20 22.12 1.94
C GLU A 168 22.51 21.50 3.31
#